data_AF-A0A3D2W9E5-F1
#
_entry.id   AF-A0A3D2W9E5-F1
#
_cell.length_a   1.000
_cell.length_b   1.000
_cell.length_c   1.000
_cell.angle_alpha   90.00
_cell.angle_beta   90.00
_cell.angle_gamma   90.00
#
_symmetry.space_group_name_H-M   'P 1'
#
loop_
_entity.id
_entity.type
_entity.pdbx_description
1 polymer ?
#
loop_
_entity_poly.entity_id
_entity_poly.type
_entity_poly.pdbx_seq_one_letter_code
_entity_poly.pdbx_strand_id
1 'polypeptide(L)'
;MRIAEQLHAYASAMQVNYARCMTRNDIVAAELCRAKGIASAMELFFLLKREYPPYYKWTYRALTELDDEGAFSDKIRELAELKINPDAWIGTRYLPNRQNYKDRIVSLSEEIASLLEEQLAETKLIRIRGRYLETYVNDILPKR
;
A
#
# COMPACT_ATOMS: atom_id res chain seq x y z
N MET A 1 0.45 11.04 -14.10
CA MET A 1 1.61 11.46 -13.29
C MET A 1 1.96 10.30 -12.38
N ARG A 2 3.19 9.79 -12.45
CA ARG A 2 3.55 8.45 -11.94
C ARG A 2 3.24 8.23 -10.45
N ILE A 3 3.40 9.27 -9.60
CA ILE A 3 3.00 9.20 -8.18
C ILE A 3 1.49 8.93 -8.04
N ALA A 4 0.64 9.73 -8.67
CA ALA A 4 -0.82 9.56 -8.60
C ALA A 4 -1.27 8.17 -9.07
N GLU A 5 -0.63 7.64 -10.11
CA GLU A 5 -0.90 6.29 -10.64
C GLU A 5 -0.56 5.21 -9.62
N GLN A 6 0.63 5.26 -9.01
CA GLN A 6 1.04 4.26 -8.01
C GLN A 6 0.22 4.38 -6.72
N LEU A 7 -0.17 5.60 -6.36
CA LEU A 7 -0.97 5.91 -5.19
C LEU A 7 -2.40 5.35 -5.32
N HIS A 8 -3.02 5.53 -6.48
CA HIS A 8 -4.27 4.86 -6.83
C HIS A 8 -4.11 3.34 -6.90
N ALA A 9 -3.01 2.84 -7.49
CA ALA A 9 -2.75 1.40 -7.60
C ALA A 9 -2.63 0.72 -6.22
N TYR A 10 -1.93 1.36 -5.27
CA TYR A 10 -1.81 0.88 -3.89
C TYR A 10 -3.16 0.91 -3.17
N ALA A 11 -3.84 2.07 -3.18
CA ALA A 11 -5.12 2.24 -2.49
C ALA A 11 -6.18 1.26 -2.99
N SER A 12 -6.32 1.16 -4.31
CA SER A 12 -7.29 0.24 -4.92
C SER A 12 -6.96 -1.23 -4.61
N ALA A 13 -5.69 -1.62 -4.63
CA ALA A 13 -5.28 -3.00 -4.37
C ALA A 13 -5.44 -3.38 -2.90
N MET A 14 -4.79 -2.65 -1.99
CA MET A 14 -4.66 -3.06 -0.59
C MET A 14 -5.78 -2.55 0.31
N GLN A 15 -6.19 -1.28 0.14
CA GLN A 15 -7.17 -0.67 1.02
C GLN A 15 -8.62 -0.99 0.60
N VAL A 16 -8.84 -1.41 -0.66
CA VAL A 16 -10.19 -1.71 -1.18
C VAL A 16 -10.31 -3.18 -1.61
N ASN A 17 -9.55 -3.60 -2.61
CA ASN A 17 -9.82 -4.87 -3.29
C ASN A 17 -9.39 -6.10 -2.49
N TYR A 18 -8.31 -6.03 -1.71
CA TYR A 18 -7.88 -7.14 -0.85
C TYR A 18 -9.03 -7.60 0.07
N ALA A 19 -9.64 -6.66 0.81
CA ALA A 19 -10.76 -6.97 1.70
C ALA A 19 -11.99 -7.52 0.96
N ARG A 20 -12.28 -7.01 -0.25
CA ARG A 20 -13.37 -7.52 -1.11
C ARG A 20 -13.10 -8.94 -1.61
N CYS A 21 -11.84 -9.28 -1.88
CA CYS A 21 -11.44 -10.64 -2.28
C CYS A 21 -11.54 -11.59 -1.09
N MET A 22 -11.00 -11.21 0.06
CA MET A 22 -11.04 -12.04 1.27
C MET A 22 -12.45 -12.29 1.80
N THR A 23 -13.34 -11.31 1.74
CA THR A 23 -14.76 -11.50 2.09
C THR A 23 -15.45 -12.56 1.23
N ARG A 24 -14.99 -12.76 -0.01
CA ARG A 24 -15.49 -13.78 -0.95
C ARG A 24 -14.70 -15.08 -0.89
N ASN A 25 -13.72 -15.18 0.02
CA ASN A 25 -12.75 -16.27 0.09
C ASN A 25 -11.99 -16.50 -1.25
N ASP A 26 -11.78 -15.44 -2.03
CA ASP A 26 -11.04 -15.46 -3.29
C ASP A 26 -9.55 -15.22 -3.04
N ILE A 27 -8.86 -16.29 -2.67
CA ILE A 27 -7.46 -16.27 -2.24
C ILE A 27 -6.52 -15.84 -3.36
N VAL A 28 -6.75 -16.31 -4.59
CA VAL A 28 -5.91 -15.97 -5.74
C VAL A 28 -5.99 -14.48 -6.04
N ALA A 29 -7.20 -13.90 -6.05
CA ALA A 29 -7.35 -12.46 -6.27
C ALA A 29 -6.80 -11.62 -5.12
N ALA A 30 -6.90 -12.10 -3.88
CA ALA A 30 -6.32 -11.43 -2.72
C ALA A 30 -4.77 -11.39 -2.81
N GLU A 31 -4.13 -12.48 -3.23
CA GLU A 31 -2.69 -12.53 -3.46
C GLU A 31 -2.25 -11.61 -4.60
N LEU A 32 -3.03 -11.51 -5.69
CA LEU A 32 -2.77 -10.54 -6.76
C LEU A 32 -2.87 -9.10 -6.27
N CYS A 33 -3.84 -8.80 -5.39
CA CYS A 33 -3.94 -7.49 -4.74
C CYS A 33 -2.68 -7.22 -3.90
N ARG A 34 -2.23 -8.20 -3.11
CA ARG A 34 -1.04 -8.10 -2.27
C ARG A 34 0.23 -7.83 -3.08
N ALA A 35 0.47 -8.61 -4.14
CA ALA A 35 1.62 -8.44 -5.01
C ALA A 35 1.62 -7.06 -5.69
N LYS A 36 0.46 -6.61 -6.20
CA LYS A 36 0.30 -5.27 -6.79
C LYS A 36 0.52 -4.16 -5.76
N GLY A 37 0.02 -4.34 -4.54
CA GLY A 37 0.21 -3.43 -3.43
C GLY A 37 1.69 -3.26 -3.07
N ILE A 38 2.41 -4.37 -2.86
CA ILE A 38 3.85 -4.35 -2.56
C ILE A 38 4.64 -3.63 -3.66
N ALA A 39 4.39 -3.96 -4.93
CA ALA A 39 5.07 -3.30 -6.05
C ALA A 39 4.81 -1.79 -6.07
N SER A 40 3.54 -1.39 -5.91
CA SER A 40 3.15 0.03 -5.94
C SER A 40 3.72 0.80 -4.74
N ALA A 41 3.77 0.18 -3.55
CA ALA A 41 4.34 0.78 -2.35
C ALA A 41 5.83 1.08 -2.49
N MET A 42 6.60 0.12 -3.02
CA MET A 42 8.03 0.32 -3.27
C MET A 42 8.25 1.41 -4.32
N GLU A 43 7.52 1.38 -5.44
CA GLU A 43 7.61 2.43 -6.46
C GLU A 43 7.28 3.83 -5.88
N LEU A 44 6.25 3.95 -5.04
CA LEU A 44 5.92 5.21 -4.37
C LEU A 44 7.07 5.71 -3.49
N PHE A 45 7.68 4.84 -2.69
CA PHE A 45 8.80 5.20 -1.83
C PHE A 45 9.93 5.85 -2.64
N PHE A 46 10.36 5.21 -3.74
CA PHE A 46 11.40 5.76 -4.62
C PHE A 46 10.99 7.10 -5.23
N LEU A 47 9.76 7.20 -5.77
CA LEU A 47 9.28 8.44 -6.38
C LEU A 47 9.22 9.61 -5.38
N LEU A 48 8.84 9.35 -4.13
CA LEU A 48 8.80 10.36 -3.06
C LEU A 48 10.20 10.80 -2.64
N LYS A 49 11.19 9.91 -2.68
CA LYS A 49 12.62 10.22 -2.51
C LYS A 49 13.26 10.86 -3.74
N ARG A 50 12.51 11.03 -4.84
CA ARG A 50 12.99 11.53 -6.16
C ARG A 50 14.06 10.64 -6.79
N GLU A 51 14.01 9.35 -6.50
CA GLU A 51 14.87 8.31 -7.06
C GLU A 51 14.10 7.44 -8.04
N TYR A 52 14.80 6.86 -9.02
CA TYR A 52 14.20 5.86 -9.92
C TYR A 52 14.41 4.45 -9.37
N PRO A 53 13.34 3.64 -9.22
CA PRO A 53 13.50 2.26 -8.77
C PRO A 53 14.26 1.44 -9.83
N PRO A 54 15.14 0.52 -9.41
CA PRO A 54 15.76 -0.43 -10.33
C PRO A 54 14.71 -1.46 -10.80
N TYR A 55 15.10 -2.33 -11.73
CA TYR A 55 14.23 -3.41 -12.22
C TYR A 55 13.69 -4.26 -11.07
N TYR A 56 12.42 -4.71 -11.18
CA TYR A 56 11.60 -5.19 -10.06
C TYR A 56 12.29 -6.20 -9.12
N LYS A 57 13.12 -7.09 -9.67
CA LYS A 57 13.81 -8.14 -8.89
C LYS A 57 14.90 -7.60 -7.93
N TRP A 58 15.32 -6.35 -8.11
CA TRP A 58 16.31 -5.67 -7.26
C TRP A 58 15.71 -4.55 -6.43
N THR A 59 14.45 -4.19 -6.66
CA THR A 59 13.80 -3.04 -6.01
C THR A 59 13.79 -3.15 -4.49
N TYR A 60 13.49 -4.34 -3.96
CA TYR A 60 13.49 -4.54 -2.51
C TYR A 60 14.88 -4.35 -1.87
N ARG A 61 15.93 -4.85 -2.53
CA ARG A 61 17.31 -4.66 -2.04
C ARG A 61 17.70 -3.19 -2.05
N ALA A 62 17.45 -2.48 -3.15
CA ALA A 62 17.73 -1.06 -3.22
C ALA A 62 16.88 -0.26 -2.21
N LEU A 63 15.64 -0.69 -1.96
CA LEU A 63 14.79 -0.10 -0.92
C LEU A 63 15.44 -0.23 0.47
N THR A 64 15.95 -1.40 0.84
CA THR A 64 16.63 -1.59 2.13
C THR A 64 17.90 -0.75 2.27
N GLU A 65 18.56 -0.43 1.16
CA GLU A 65 19.74 0.43 1.15
C GLU A 65 19.37 1.94 1.26
N LEU A 66 18.15 2.31 0.83
CA LEU A 66 17.64 3.69 0.83
C LEU A 66 16.82 4.04 2.09
N ASP A 67 16.19 3.05 2.71
CA ASP A 67 15.37 3.17 3.92
C ASP A 67 16.24 2.94 5.17
N ASP A 68 17.11 3.91 5.46
CA ASP A 68 18.19 3.85 6.47
C ASP A 68 17.86 3.01 7.74
N GLU A 69 16.77 3.36 8.44
CA GLU A 69 16.36 2.73 9.70
C GLU A 69 15.43 1.51 9.52
N GLY A 70 15.13 1.12 8.28
CA GLY A 70 14.35 -0.08 7.94
C GLY A 70 12.84 0.01 8.18
N ALA A 71 12.33 1.13 8.70
CA ALA A 71 10.93 1.26 9.14
C ALA A 71 9.90 0.94 8.04
N PHE A 72 10.21 1.22 6.77
CA PHE A 72 9.33 0.93 5.64
C PHE A 72 9.63 -0.45 5.02
N SER A 73 10.90 -0.75 4.80
CA SER A 73 11.38 -1.96 4.14
C SER A 73 11.13 -3.22 4.97
N ASP A 74 11.14 -3.13 6.31
CA ASP A 74 10.78 -4.23 7.20
C ASP A 74 9.28 -4.56 7.10
N LYS A 75 8.42 -3.55 7.00
CA LYS A 75 6.97 -3.78 6.81
C LYS A 75 6.65 -4.39 5.45
N ILE A 76 7.39 -4.00 4.41
CA ILE A 76 7.27 -4.62 3.08
C ILE A 76 7.66 -6.10 3.13
N ARG A 77 8.74 -6.44 3.86
CA ARG A 77 9.15 -7.83 4.09
C ARG A 77 8.08 -8.61 4.85
N GLU A 78 7.61 -8.07 5.97
CA GLU A 78 6.56 -8.70 6.79
C GLU A 78 5.31 -8.96 5.95
N LEU A 79 4.86 -7.98 5.16
CA LEU A 79 3.70 -8.10 4.29
C LEU A 79 3.88 -9.21 3.23
N ALA A 80 5.09 -9.36 2.69
CA ALA A 80 5.41 -10.38 1.69
C ALA A 80 5.48 -11.80 2.29
N GLU A 81 5.99 -11.93 3.51
CA GLU A 81 6.23 -13.22 4.17
C GLU A 81 4.98 -13.78 4.88
N LEU A 82 4.00 -12.93 5.19
CA LEU A 82 2.76 -13.39 5.83
C LEU A 82 2.01 -14.40 4.98
N LYS A 83 1.37 -15.34 5.67
CA LYS A 83 0.39 -16.23 5.06
C LYS A 83 -0.97 -15.57 5.11
N ILE A 84 -1.72 -15.71 4.02
CA ILE A 84 -3.10 -15.29 3.99
C ILE A 84 -3.90 -16.03 5.06
N ASN A 85 -4.82 -15.31 5.72
CA ASN A 85 -5.59 -15.85 6.84
C ASN A 85 -7.11 -15.79 6.54
N PRO A 86 -7.68 -16.82 5.89
CA PRO A 86 -9.12 -16.88 5.61
C PRO A 86 -9.99 -16.86 6.88
N ASP A 87 -9.48 -17.42 7.99
CA ASP A 87 -10.23 -17.52 9.25
C ASP A 87 -10.57 -16.15 9.84
N ALA A 88 -9.71 -15.14 9.61
CA ALA A 88 -9.97 -13.76 9.99
C ALA A 88 -11.21 -13.15 9.32
N TRP A 89 -11.71 -13.78 8.25
CA TRP A 89 -12.82 -13.29 7.43
C TRP A 89 -14.12 -14.10 7.59
N ILE A 90 -14.11 -15.19 8.36
CA ILE A 90 -15.33 -15.98 8.64
C ILE A 90 -16.37 -15.08 9.30
N GLY A 91 -17.58 -15.06 8.73
CA GLY A 91 -18.70 -14.24 9.22
C GLY A 91 -18.51 -12.73 9.07
N THR A 92 -17.42 -12.28 8.42
CA THR A 92 -17.15 -10.87 8.17
C THR A 92 -17.81 -10.44 6.85
N ARG A 93 -18.33 -9.22 6.82
CA ARG A 93 -18.80 -8.56 5.59
C ARG A 93 -17.88 -7.39 5.28
N TYR A 94 -17.61 -7.17 3.99
CA TYR A 94 -16.89 -5.99 3.53
C TYR A 94 -17.68 -4.72 3.87
N LEU A 95 -16.98 -3.75 4.45
CA LEU A 95 -17.50 -2.42 4.77
C LEU A 95 -16.50 -1.37 4.26
N PRO A 96 -16.88 -0.49 3.30
CA PRO A 96 -15.97 0.48 2.70
C PRO A 96 -15.25 1.42 3.67
N ASN A 97 -15.79 1.62 4.88
CA ASN A 97 -15.22 2.53 5.87
C ASN A 97 -14.78 1.79 7.15
N ARG A 98 -14.60 0.47 7.09
CA ARG A 98 -14.19 -0.34 8.25
C ARG A 98 -13.31 -1.51 7.79
N GLN A 99 -12.01 -1.31 7.92
CA GLN A 99 -11.01 -2.34 7.67
C GLN A 99 -11.08 -3.46 8.70
N ASN A 100 -10.83 -4.69 8.27
CA ASN A 100 -10.81 -5.87 9.14
C ASN A 100 -9.41 -6.09 9.73
N TYR A 101 -9.07 -5.34 10.78
CA TYR A 101 -7.77 -5.42 11.46
C TYR A 101 -7.48 -6.76 12.18
N LYS A 102 -8.42 -7.73 12.15
CA LYS A 102 -8.15 -9.11 12.57
C LYS A 102 -7.19 -9.82 11.61
N ASP A 103 -7.15 -9.39 10.35
CA ASP A 103 -6.18 -9.84 9.36
C ASP A 103 -4.92 -8.96 9.44
N ARG A 104 -3.77 -9.56 9.77
CA ARG A 104 -2.49 -8.84 9.88
C ARG A 104 -2.09 -8.20 8.55
N ILE A 105 -2.44 -8.79 7.41
CA ILE A 105 -2.16 -8.21 6.08
C ILE A 105 -2.89 -6.87 5.92
N VAL A 106 -4.13 -6.75 6.42
CA VAL A 106 -4.88 -5.49 6.41
C VAL A 106 -4.23 -4.46 7.33
N SER A 107 -3.83 -4.87 8.53
CA SER A 107 -3.16 -3.97 9.48
C SER A 107 -1.84 -3.43 8.92
N LEU A 108 -1.01 -4.29 8.33
CA LEU A 108 0.24 -3.88 7.67
C LEU A 108 0.02 -2.97 6.46
N SER A 109 -1.00 -3.25 5.66
CA SER A 109 -1.39 -2.37 4.55
C SER A 109 -1.63 -0.94 5.04
N GLU A 110 -2.34 -0.78 6.15
CA GLU A 110 -2.65 0.54 6.70
C GLU A 110 -1.41 1.19 7.35
N GLU A 111 -0.55 0.43 8.02
CA GLU A 111 0.74 0.93 8.53
C GLU A 111 1.66 1.43 7.40
N ILE A 112 1.77 0.69 6.30
CA ILE A 112 2.52 1.10 5.10
C ILE A 112 1.88 2.35 4.47
N ALA A 113 0.55 2.41 4.40
CA ALA A 113 -0.16 3.58 3.90
C ALA A 113 0.17 4.83 4.73
N SER A 114 0.20 4.70 6.07
CA SER A 114 0.58 5.81 6.96
C SER A 114 2.01 6.29 6.73
N LEU A 115 2.98 5.39 6.55
CA LEU A 115 4.36 5.77 6.22
C LEU A 115 4.47 6.50 4.88
N LEU A 116 3.70 6.07 3.86
CA LEU A 116 3.65 6.75 2.57
C LEU A 116 3.02 8.14 2.69
N GLU A 117 1.97 8.28 3.50
CA GLU A 117 1.33 9.56 3.80
C GLU A 117 2.26 10.53 4.51
N GLU A 118 3.06 10.06 5.47
CA GLU A 118 4.07 10.87 6.15
C GLU A 118 5.09 11.42 5.14
N GLN A 119 5.61 10.58 4.26
CA GLN A 119 6.52 11.02 3.18
C GLN A 119 5.86 11.99 2.19
N LEU A 120 4.58 11.77 1.85
CA LEU A 120 3.82 12.71 1.01
C LEU A 120 3.65 14.09 1.67
N ALA A 121 3.44 14.12 2.99
CA ALA A 121 3.33 15.36 3.75
C ALA A 121 4.67 16.11 3.81
N GLU A 122 5.78 15.40 4.03
CA GLU A 122 7.14 15.95 4.04
C GLU A 122 7.52 16.56 2.68
N THR A 123 7.13 15.91 1.59
CA THR A 123 7.34 16.41 0.23
C THR A 123 6.43 17.58 -0.16
N LYS A 124 5.54 18.03 0.74
CA LYS A 124 4.55 19.11 0.54
C LYS A 124 3.58 18.85 -0.62
N LEU A 125 3.38 17.58 -0.98
CA LEU A 125 2.49 17.17 -2.07
C LEU A 125 1.03 17.05 -1.64
N ILE A 126 0.76 16.98 -0.33
CA ILE A 126 -0.60 16.90 0.23
C ILE A 126 -0.81 18.01 1.26
N ARG A 127 -2.06 18.52 1.34
CA ARG A 127 -2.45 19.59 2.30
C ARG A 127 -3.34 19.11 3.44
N ILE A 128 -4.08 18.02 3.23
CA ILE A 128 -5.05 17.48 4.20
C ILE A 128 -4.81 15.99 4.29
N ARG A 129 -4.79 15.44 5.51
CA ARG A 129 -4.69 13.99 5.77
C ARG A 129 -6.05 13.31 5.56
N GLY A 130 -6.04 12.13 4.95
CA GLY A 130 -7.17 11.36 4.49
C GLY A 130 -6.94 9.86 4.72
N ARG A 131 -8.02 9.10 4.90
CA ARG A 131 -7.94 7.69 5.31
C ARG A 131 -7.46 6.74 4.21
N TYR A 132 -7.78 7.05 2.97
CA TYR A 132 -7.38 6.28 1.80
C TYR A 132 -6.38 7.09 1.01
N LEU A 133 -5.30 6.48 0.54
CA LEU A 133 -4.36 7.22 -0.28
C LEU A 133 -5.07 7.79 -1.52
N GLU A 134 -6.06 7.09 -2.09
CA GLU A 134 -6.84 7.56 -3.23
C GLU A 134 -7.40 8.99 -3.08
N THR A 135 -7.65 9.48 -1.86
CA THR A 135 -8.10 10.87 -1.66
C THR A 135 -7.08 11.91 -2.11
N TYR A 136 -5.79 11.57 -2.12
CA TYR A 136 -4.71 12.46 -2.54
C TYR A 136 -4.48 12.48 -4.05
N VAL A 137 -5.08 11.56 -4.81
CA VAL A 137 -4.91 11.50 -6.28
C VAL A 137 -5.33 12.83 -6.92
N ASN A 138 -6.43 13.43 -6.44
CA ASN A 138 -6.93 14.71 -6.95
C ASN A 138 -6.12 15.92 -6.50
N ASP A 139 -5.42 15.84 -5.37
CA ASP A 139 -4.50 16.89 -4.89
C ASP A 139 -3.20 16.90 -5.70
N ILE A 140 -2.77 15.70 -6.09
CA ILE A 140 -1.53 15.44 -6.83
C ILE A 140 -1.71 15.73 -8.33
N LEU A 141 -2.90 15.51 -8.90
CA LEU A 141 -3.19 15.86 -10.29
C LEU A 141 -3.42 17.39 -10.43
N PRO A 142 -2.87 18.05 -11.46
CA PRO A 142 -3.16 19.46 -11.69
C PRO A 142 -4.67 19.64 -11.94
N LYS A 143 -5.27 20.62 -11.25
CA LYS A 143 -6.63 21.07 -11.55
C LYS A 143 -6.67 21.55 -13.00
N ARG A 144 -7.53 20.94 -13.81
CA ARG A 144 -7.78 21.38 -15.19
C ARG A 144 -8.39 22.77 -15.22
#